data_AF-A0A933SVS0-F1
#
_entry.id   AF-A0A933SVS0-F1
#
_cell.length_a   1.000
_cell.length_b   1.000
_cell.length_c   1.000
_cell.angle_alpha   90.00
_cell.angle_beta   90.00
_cell.angle_gamma   90.00
#
_symmetry.space_group_name_H-M   'P 1'
#
loop_
_entity.id
_entity.type
_entity.pdbx_description
1 polymer ?
#
loop_
_entity_poly.entity_id
_entity_poly.type
_entity_poly.pdbx_seq_one_letter_code
_entity_poly.pdbx_strand_id
1 'polypeptide(L)'
;MKETIGSVMSRDVVTVRSYQPLKEVIDLMNNRNISCVVVVEDDRSVGILTERDIIRLTVAKYSADSTMSASVMSKPLVALSPDVGLYEAAIIMETNNIRRLVIVDEDGRLLGIATQTDLIKNIGIDYYVKLETVDRIMARKVIALSPDDSVSEAMMIMSYSRIGSVVVTEDGIPIGIFTERDLIRIISQKGIKEDLMLKDVMSTPVYSARKGTKLFEAAQFMEDKRIKKLPIIDESGRLVGIVTQSDIIKNLQMDYVIFLKNVIDEKDNALKEAETRFRAFVENALEGVMIVQDDMVRFVNSMMTEMLGFSSESEIIKRNIFDLIYEDDRSSVKDYFSARLKGDMSRIPHEFRLVHRAGSIVFVKMLVVCIEYDGRDAFLCTIEDISGLKEAEKEISRLTIIDSLTGLYNQMHFYKQLGEEIKRSFRYNSPLSTMLLDVDDFRGYNDKYGPHEGDKLLARSGGIINKSLRDTDMKFRYIDEEIAVVMPETGINEAMLVAERLRKMFAETVFEPLNNKGEIENIHMTLSIGLTAFNIGDNLGSFVKRVEDALQEARKAGGDRVVLL
;
A
#
# COMPACT_ATOMS: atom_id res chain seq x y z
N MET A 1 -24.96 3.77 4.35
CA MET A 1 -25.48 5.14 4.56
C MET A 1 -25.56 5.35 6.06
N LYS A 2 -25.00 6.44 6.61
CA LYS A 2 -25.18 6.79 8.03
C LYS A 2 -26.63 7.22 8.20
N GLU A 3 -27.40 6.54 9.05
CA GLU A 3 -28.73 7.01 9.42
C GLU A 3 -28.60 8.27 10.30
N THR A 4 -29.43 9.27 10.03
CA THR A 4 -29.40 10.57 10.72
C THR A 4 -30.67 10.79 11.53
N ILE A 5 -30.62 11.70 12.49
CA ILE A 5 -31.77 12.05 13.33
C ILE A 5 -32.93 12.58 12.49
N GLY A 6 -32.64 13.28 11.38
CA GLY A 6 -33.62 13.77 10.43
C GLY A 6 -34.35 12.67 9.66
N SER A 7 -33.77 11.48 9.50
CA SER A 7 -34.46 10.36 8.84
C SER A 7 -35.44 9.62 9.75
N VAL A 8 -35.34 9.80 11.06
CA VAL A 8 -36.17 9.08 12.06
C VAL A 8 -37.08 10.00 12.89
N MET A 9 -36.91 11.33 12.79
CA MET A 9 -37.71 12.30 13.53
C MET A 9 -39.19 12.27 13.11
N SER A 10 -40.08 12.46 14.07
CA SER A 10 -41.48 12.77 13.77
C SER A 10 -41.60 14.21 13.31
N ARG A 11 -42.23 14.41 12.15
CA ARG A 11 -42.55 15.74 11.60
C ARG A 11 -43.89 16.29 12.07
N ASP A 12 -44.77 15.42 12.57
CA ASP A 12 -46.04 15.83 13.17
C ASP A 12 -45.79 16.27 14.62
N VAL A 13 -45.24 17.47 14.77
CA VAL A 13 -44.93 18.05 16.08
C VAL A 13 -46.04 18.98 16.51
N VAL A 14 -46.67 18.65 17.63
CA VAL A 14 -47.68 19.52 18.24
C VAL A 14 -46.98 20.67 18.96
N THR A 15 -47.33 21.89 18.57
CA THR A 15 -46.78 23.12 19.11
C THR A 15 -47.80 23.94 19.89
N VAL A 16 -47.33 24.71 20.85
CA VAL A 16 -48.13 25.66 21.65
C VAL A 16 -47.43 27.00 21.74
N ARG A 17 -48.17 28.08 22.00
CA ARG A 17 -47.59 29.40 22.21
C ARG A 17 -47.16 29.57 23.67
N SER A 18 -46.14 30.39 23.92
CA SER A 18 -45.59 30.60 25.26
C SER A 18 -46.61 31.20 26.25
N TYR A 19 -47.54 31.99 25.75
CA TYR A 19 -48.65 32.59 26.49
C TYR A 19 -49.91 31.72 26.55
N GLN A 20 -49.89 30.49 26.05
CA GLN A 20 -51.05 29.61 26.10
C GLN A 20 -51.26 29.09 27.54
N PRO A 21 -52.49 29.12 28.08
CA PRO A 21 -52.80 28.59 29.40
C PRO A 21 -52.48 27.10 29.50
N LEU A 22 -51.90 26.67 30.63
CA LEU A 22 -51.44 25.29 30.82
C LEU A 22 -52.57 24.27 30.70
N LYS A 23 -53.78 24.59 31.16
CA LYS A 23 -54.94 23.69 31.04
C LYS A 23 -55.22 23.28 29.59
N GLU A 24 -55.18 24.24 28.66
CA GLU A 24 -55.35 23.94 27.24
C GLU A 24 -54.25 23.01 26.73
N VAL A 25 -53.02 23.19 27.22
CA VAL A 25 -51.90 22.30 26.88
C VAL A 25 -52.11 20.90 27.45
N ILE A 26 -52.59 20.77 28.68
CA ILE A 26 -52.90 19.48 29.31
C ILE A 26 -53.99 18.75 28.52
N ASP A 27 -55.07 19.44 28.17
CA ASP A 27 -56.16 18.86 27.37
C ASP A 27 -55.70 18.49 25.96
N LEU A 28 -54.88 19.32 25.34
CA LEU A 28 -54.26 19.02 24.04
C LEU A 28 -53.38 17.75 24.11
N MET A 29 -52.52 17.65 25.12
CA MET A 29 -51.65 16.50 25.35
C MET A 29 -52.46 15.21 25.54
N ASN A 30 -53.53 15.28 26.34
CA ASN A 30 -54.42 14.16 26.60
C ASN A 30 -55.18 13.73 25.33
N ASN A 31 -55.80 14.67 24.63
CA ASN A 31 -56.61 14.40 23.43
C ASN A 31 -55.80 13.86 22.26
N ARG A 32 -54.56 14.33 22.10
CA ARG A 32 -53.62 13.86 21.06
C ARG A 32 -52.82 12.63 21.49
N ASN A 33 -52.97 12.18 22.74
CA ASN A 33 -52.20 11.07 23.33
C ASN A 33 -50.66 11.25 23.23
N ILE A 34 -50.21 12.51 23.38
CA ILE A 34 -48.79 12.90 23.30
C ILE A 34 -48.24 13.22 24.69
N SER A 35 -46.92 13.10 24.83
CA SER A 35 -46.25 13.22 26.14
C SER A 35 -45.40 14.49 26.30
N CYS A 36 -45.37 15.33 25.26
CA CYS A 36 -44.93 16.73 25.28
C CYS A 36 -45.57 17.53 24.16
N VAL A 37 -45.43 18.85 24.30
CA VAL A 37 -45.55 19.83 23.23
C VAL A 37 -44.27 20.67 23.14
N VAL A 38 -43.98 21.19 21.95
CA VAL A 38 -42.90 22.16 21.75
C VAL A 38 -43.49 23.57 21.86
N VAL A 39 -42.88 24.41 22.68
CA VAL A 39 -43.28 25.81 22.83
C VAL A 39 -42.58 26.64 21.77
N VAL A 40 -43.35 27.40 21.00
CA VAL A 40 -42.85 28.23 19.89
C VAL A 40 -43.20 29.71 20.06
N GLU A 41 -42.22 30.58 19.78
CA GLU A 41 -42.36 32.04 19.69
C GLU A 41 -41.80 32.47 18.33
N ASP A 42 -42.54 33.27 17.56
CA ASP A 42 -42.13 33.75 16.23
C ASP A 42 -41.53 32.65 15.32
N ASP A 43 -42.17 31.48 15.34
CA ASP A 43 -41.81 30.24 14.60
C ASP A 43 -40.45 29.61 14.98
N ARG A 44 -39.86 30.04 16.10
CA ARG A 44 -38.69 29.41 16.73
C ARG A 44 -39.09 28.57 17.93
N SER A 45 -38.46 27.42 18.08
CA SER A 45 -38.65 26.57 19.26
C SER A 45 -37.89 27.15 20.46
N VAL A 46 -38.62 27.53 21.50
CA VAL A 46 -38.08 28.22 22.69
C VAL A 46 -38.12 27.38 23.98
N GLY A 47 -38.79 26.23 23.95
CA GLY A 47 -38.79 25.27 25.05
C GLY A 47 -39.65 24.05 24.78
N ILE A 48 -39.67 23.14 25.74
CA ILE A 48 -40.47 21.91 25.69
C ILE A 48 -41.23 21.76 27.00
N LEU A 49 -42.49 21.34 26.91
CA LEU A 49 -43.33 21.06 28.08
C LEU A 49 -43.69 19.58 28.09
N THR A 50 -43.46 18.93 29.22
CA THR A 50 -43.60 17.48 29.39
C THR A 50 -44.60 17.13 30.48
N GLU A 51 -45.07 15.87 30.52
CA GLU A 51 -45.93 15.35 31.59
C GLU A 51 -45.34 15.65 32.98
N ARG A 52 -44.02 15.51 33.15
CA ARG A 52 -43.29 15.78 34.40
C ARG A 52 -43.41 17.23 34.87
N ASP A 53 -43.38 18.18 33.94
CA ASP A 53 -43.47 19.60 34.28
C ASP A 53 -44.86 19.92 34.83
N ILE A 54 -45.90 19.28 34.28
CA ILE A 54 -47.29 19.37 34.75
C ILE A 54 -47.43 18.79 36.17
N ILE A 55 -46.80 17.64 36.46
CA ILE A 55 -46.84 17.04 37.81
C ILE A 55 -46.25 17.98 38.86
N ARG A 56 -45.08 18.57 38.57
CA ARG A 56 -44.40 19.48 39.50
C ARG A 56 -45.29 20.65 39.91
N LEU A 57 -46.03 21.21 38.97
CA LEU A 57 -46.97 22.30 39.24
C LEU A 57 -48.17 21.86 40.06
N THR A 58 -48.70 20.69 39.73
CA THR A 58 -49.87 20.14 40.42
C THR A 58 -49.55 19.88 41.89
N VAL A 59 -48.36 19.33 42.18
CA VAL A 59 -47.85 19.16 43.55
C VAL A 59 -47.64 20.51 44.26
N ALA A 60 -47.19 21.54 43.53
CA ALA A 60 -47.01 22.89 44.05
C ALA A 60 -48.33 23.69 44.17
N LYS A 61 -49.49 23.07 43.90
CA LYS A 61 -50.84 23.66 43.99
C LYS A 61 -51.05 24.92 43.14
N TYR A 62 -50.30 25.08 42.04
CA TYR A 62 -50.57 26.15 41.08
C TYR A 62 -51.84 25.84 40.27
N SER A 63 -52.63 26.88 39.98
CA SER A 63 -53.80 26.74 39.10
C SER A 63 -53.37 26.60 37.64
N ALA A 64 -53.78 25.50 37.01
CA ALA A 64 -53.52 25.28 35.59
C ALA A 64 -54.26 26.29 34.67
N ASP A 65 -55.34 26.90 35.15
CA ASP A 65 -56.09 27.93 34.43
C ASP A 65 -55.31 29.27 34.35
N SER A 66 -54.51 29.60 35.37
CA SER A 66 -53.79 30.89 35.46
C SER A 66 -52.29 30.80 35.19
N THR A 67 -51.76 29.59 34.95
CA THR A 67 -50.33 29.38 34.69
C THR A 67 -50.07 29.32 33.19
N MET A 68 -49.15 30.15 32.70
CA MET A 68 -48.77 30.18 31.29
C MET A 68 -47.69 29.14 30.98
N SER A 69 -47.73 28.58 29.76
CA SER A 69 -46.76 27.58 29.28
C SER A 69 -45.30 28.02 29.46
N ALA A 70 -45.01 29.31 29.29
CA ALA A 70 -43.67 29.88 29.42
C ALA A 70 -43.05 29.73 30.82
N SER A 71 -43.87 29.75 31.87
CA SER A 71 -43.42 29.67 33.27
C SER A 71 -43.03 28.25 33.69
N VAL A 72 -43.29 27.27 32.82
CA VAL A 72 -43.29 25.84 33.15
C VAL A 72 -42.32 25.07 32.26
N MET A 73 -42.21 25.47 31.00
CA MET A 73 -41.37 24.78 30.02
C MET A 73 -39.91 24.68 30.45
N SER A 74 -39.26 23.58 30.06
CA SER A 74 -37.84 23.38 30.26
C SER A 74 -37.02 24.28 29.33
N LYS A 75 -36.01 24.98 29.90
CA LYS A 75 -35.02 25.82 29.20
C LYS A 75 -33.62 25.59 29.78
N PRO A 76 -32.53 25.69 28.99
CA PRO A 76 -32.49 25.92 27.54
C PRO A 76 -32.95 24.69 26.74
N LEU A 77 -33.51 24.91 25.55
CA LEU A 77 -33.94 23.85 24.66
C LEU A 77 -32.71 23.18 24.02
N VAL A 78 -32.57 21.86 24.20
CA VAL A 78 -31.56 21.08 23.48
C VAL A 78 -32.11 20.74 22.10
N ALA A 79 -31.60 21.43 21.08
CA ALA A 79 -32.00 21.28 19.69
C ALA A 79 -30.83 20.83 18.81
N LEU A 80 -31.10 20.02 17.79
CA LEU A 80 -30.09 19.49 16.85
C LEU A 80 -30.48 19.74 15.40
N SER A 81 -29.46 19.77 14.55
CA SER A 81 -29.62 19.75 13.09
C SER A 81 -30.01 18.34 12.61
N PRO A 82 -30.80 18.20 11.51
CA PRO A 82 -31.28 16.91 11.02
C PRO A 82 -30.21 15.95 10.47
N ASP A 83 -29.00 16.44 10.22
CA ASP A 83 -27.84 15.68 9.72
C ASP A 83 -27.07 14.94 10.82
N VAL A 84 -27.31 15.27 12.09
CA VAL A 84 -26.67 14.61 13.23
C VAL A 84 -26.95 13.10 13.21
N GLY A 85 -25.91 12.28 13.40
CA GLY A 85 -26.05 10.82 13.40
C GLY A 85 -26.86 10.30 14.60
N LEU A 86 -27.56 9.18 14.43
CA LEU A 86 -28.41 8.60 15.48
C LEU A 86 -27.67 8.34 16.82
N TYR A 87 -26.43 7.85 16.76
CA TYR A 87 -25.62 7.59 17.95
C TYR A 87 -25.23 8.86 18.71
N GLU A 88 -24.86 9.91 17.98
CA GLU A 88 -24.50 11.20 18.56
C GLU A 88 -25.72 11.84 19.23
N ALA A 89 -26.88 11.83 18.56
CA ALA A 89 -28.15 12.25 19.14
C ALA A 89 -28.48 11.47 20.42
N ALA A 90 -28.19 10.17 20.46
CA ALA A 90 -28.43 9.33 21.63
C ALA A 90 -27.50 9.68 22.82
N ILE A 91 -26.23 10.01 22.55
CA ILE A 91 -25.28 10.51 23.57
C ILE A 91 -25.77 11.85 24.12
N ILE A 92 -26.19 12.77 23.26
CA ILE A 92 -26.68 14.10 23.66
C ILE A 92 -27.91 13.98 24.56
N MET A 93 -28.85 13.09 24.24
CA MET A 93 -30.00 12.80 25.10
C MET A 93 -29.55 12.38 26.51
N GLU A 94 -28.57 11.48 26.60
CA GLU A 94 -28.09 10.93 27.87
C GLU A 94 -27.31 11.96 28.69
N THR A 95 -26.35 12.66 28.07
CA THR A 95 -25.53 13.69 28.74
C THR A 95 -26.39 14.82 29.30
N ASN A 96 -27.47 15.18 28.58
CA ASN A 96 -28.41 16.21 29.04
C ASN A 96 -29.57 15.64 29.89
N ASN A 97 -29.62 14.32 30.11
CA ASN A 97 -30.68 13.61 30.84
C ASN A 97 -32.09 13.95 30.33
N ILE A 98 -32.23 14.05 29.00
CA ILE A 98 -33.49 14.32 28.29
C ILE A 98 -33.91 13.09 27.48
N ARG A 99 -35.19 12.99 27.17
CA ARG A 99 -35.76 11.84 26.44
C ARG A 99 -36.25 12.19 25.04
N ARG A 100 -36.11 13.46 24.67
CA ARG A 100 -36.65 14.06 23.45
C ARG A 100 -35.71 15.13 22.98
N LEU A 101 -35.45 15.15 21.69
CA LEU A 101 -34.65 16.15 21.01
C LEU A 101 -35.54 16.90 20.04
N VAL A 102 -35.46 18.22 20.08
CA VAL A 102 -36.10 19.06 19.08
C VAL A 102 -35.14 19.19 17.90
N ILE A 103 -35.63 18.95 16.70
CA ILE A 103 -34.83 19.05 15.48
C ILE A 103 -35.20 20.36 14.80
N VAL A 104 -34.19 21.15 14.45
CA VAL A 104 -34.35 22.49 13.90
C VAL A 104 -33.51 22.68 12.65
N ASP A 105 -33.88 23.65 11.82
CA ASP A 105 -33.03 24.14 10.73
C ASP A 105 -31.97 25.13 11.25
N GLU A 106 -31.16 25.65 10.32
CA GLU A 106 -30.10 26.63 10.62
C GLU A 106 -30.64 27.93 11.24
N ASP A 107 -31.91 28.29 10.99
CA ASP A 107 -32.58 29.48 11.52
C ASP A 107 -33.26 29.25 12.89
N GLY A 108 -33.17 28.03 13.43
CA GLY A 108 -33.78 27.61 14.68
C GLY A 108 -35.29 27.30 14.58
N ARG A 109 -35.81 27.11 13.36
CA ARG A 109 -37.20 26.74 13.13
C ARG A 109 -37.38 25.24 13.30
N LEU A 110 -38.53 24.87 13.87
CA LEU A 110 -38.86 23.49 14.17
C LEU A 110 -39.04 22.65 12.89
N LEU A 111 -38.23 21.60 12.75
CA LEU A 111 -38.35 20.59 11.69
C LEU A 111 -38.99 19.28 12.17
N GLY A 112 -38.77 18.91 13.43
CA GLY A 112 -39.25 17.65 13.97
C GLY A 112 -38.93 17.45 15.45
N ILE A 113 -39.36 16.31 15.97
CA ILE A 113 -38.99 15.82 17.30
C ILE A 113 -38.56 14.37 17.20
N ALA A 114 -37.46 14.01 17.85
CA ALA A 114 -37.02 12.63 17.97
C ALA A 114 -37.09 12.20 19.43
N THR A 115 -37.68 11.04 19.70
CA THR A 115 -37.73 10.44 21.03
C THR A 115 -36.65 9.38 21.19
N GLN A 116 -36.34 9.04 22.43
CA GLN A 116 -35.44 7.93 22.73
C GLN A 116 -35.92 6.62 22.07
N THR A 117 -37.24 6.40 21.96
CA THR A 117 -37.81 5.21 21.29
C THR A 117 -37.53 5.21 19.79
N ASP A 118 -37.62 6.37 19.14
CA ASP A 118 -37.36 6.48 17.69
C ASP A 118 -35.90 6.17 17.37
N LEU A 119 -34.98 6.60 18.24
CA LEU A 119 -33.57 6.24 18.14
C LEU A 119 -33.37 4.72 18.23
N ILE A 120 -33.95 4.04 19.21
CA ILE A 120 -33.77 2.58 19.41
C ILE A 120 -34.21 1.78 18.20
N LYS A 121 -35.40 2.09 17.68
CA LYS A 121 -36.01 1.33 16.58
C LYS A 121 -35.16 1.34 15.33
N ASN A 122 -34.38 2.41 15.14
CA ASN A 122 -33.58 2.64 13.94
C ASN A 122 -32.08 2.38 14.15
N ILE A 123 -31.57 2.41 15.40
CA ILE A 123 -30.17 2.06 15.72
C ILE A 123 -29.85 0.57 15.46
N GLY A 124 -30.84 -0.25 15.08
CA GLY A 124 -30.63 -1.62 14.62
C GLY A 124 -30.67 -2.59 15.78
N ILE A 125 -31.68 -3.45 15.74
CA ILE A 125 -31.91 -4.57 16.65
C ILE A 125 -30.93 -5.74 16.36
N ASP A 126 -30.04 -5.64 15.37
CA ASP A 126 -29.22 -6.79 14.93
C ASP A 126 -27.89 -6.99 15.69
N TYR A 127 -27.62 -6.24 16.76
CA TYR A 127 -26.39 -6.39 17.57
C TYR A 127 -26.57 -7.15 18.90
N TYR A 128 -27.73 -7.79 19.13
CA TYR A 128 -27.98 -8.56 20.36
C TYR A 128 -27.25 -9.91 20.38
N VAL A 129 -25.95 -9.90 20.67
CA VAL A 129 -25.16 -11.13 20.94
C VAL A 129 -24.59 -11.15 22.37
N LYS A 130 -25.26 -10.52 23.35
CA LYS A 130 -24.91 -10.71 24.77
C LYS A 130 -26.08 -11.24 25.60
N LEU A 131 -25.76 -12.29 26.38
CA LEU A 131 -26.58 -13.02 27.35
C LEU A 131 -26.82 -12.21 28.66
N GLU A 132 -27.10 -10.91 28.56
CA GLU A 132 -27.37 -10.08 29.73
C GLU A 132 -28.83 -10.30 30.21
N THR A 133 -29.05 -10.28 31.53
CA THR A 133 -30.39 -10.40 32.13
C THR A 133 -30.83 -9.08 32.77
N VAL A 134 -32.14 -8.93 32.94
CA VAL A 134 -32.78 -7.79 33.61
C VAL A 134 -32.20 -7.50 35.00
N ASP A 135 -31.63 -8.50 35.66
CA ASP A 135 -31.13 -8.42 37.04
C ASP A 135 -29.93 -7.48 37.22
N ARG A 136 -29.12 -7.33 36.15
CA ARG A 136 -27.92 -6.49 36.17
C ARG A 136 -28.27 -5.01 36.05
N ILE A 137 -29.40 -4.70 35.41
CA ILE A 137 -29.77 -3.32 35.06
C ILE A 137 -30.97 -2.80 35.85
N MET A 138 -31.74 -3.68 36.48
CA MET A 138 -32.96 -3.29 37.19
C MET A 138 -32.67 -2.36 38.38
N ALA A 139 -33.54 -1.38 38.56
CA ALA A 139 -33.58 -0.60 39.78
C ALA A 139 -34.15 -1.47 40.91
N ARG A 140 -33.31 -1.78 41.90
CA ARG A 140 -33.67 -2.66 43.04
C ARG A 140 -34.51 -1.96 44.10
N LYS A 141 -34.33 -0.64 44.24
CA LYS A 141 -35.13 0.19 45.16
C LYS A 141 -36.38 0.66 44.43
N VAL A 142 -37.39 -0.21 44.36
CA VAL A 142 -38.68 0.12 43.75
C VAL A 142 -39.56 0.75 44.82
N ILE A 143 -40.15 1.91 44.50
CA ILE A 143 -41.16 2.49 45.39
C ILE A 143 -42.50 1.82 45.08
N ALA A 144 -43.01 1.08 46.06
CA ALA A 144 -44.27 0.37 46.00
C ALA A 144 -45.29 1.00 46.95
N LEU A 145 -46.54 1.05 46.52
CA LEU A 145 -47.68 1.59 47.28
C LEU A 145 -48.80 0.55 47.37
N SER A 146 -49.65 0.70 48.36
CA SER A 146 -50.88 -0.08 48.55
C SER A 146 -51.98 0.37 47.57
N PRO A 147 -52.88 -0.52 47.14
CA PRO A 147 -54.08 -0.13 46.37
C PRO A 147 -54.95 0.95 47.06
N ASP A 148 -54.90 1.01 48.38
CA ASP A 148 -55.67 1.98 49.18
C ASP A 148 -54.92 3.30 49.43
N ASP A 149 -53.65 3.41 49.03
CA ASP A 149 -52.92 4.67 49.13
C ASP A 149 -53.49 5.71 48.15
N SER A 150 -53.34 6.99 48.51
CA SER A 150 -53.92 8.08 47.72
C SER A 150 -53.10 8.38 46.46
N VAL A 151 -53.78 8.85 45.40
CA VAL A 151 -53.12 9.37 44.20
C VAL A 151 -52.21 10.56 44.54
N SER A 152 -52.61 11.41 45.49
CA SER A 152 -51.82 12.55 45.96
C SER A 152 -50.48 12.13 46.56
N GLU A 153 -50.45 11.05 47.33
CA GLU A 153 -49.22 10.48 47.89
C GLU A 153 -48.31 9.95 46.79
N ALA A 154 -48.86 9.19 45.84
CA ALA A 154 -48.11 8.71 44.68
C ALA A 154 -47.48 9.86 43.86
N MET A 155 -48.22 10.97 43.67
CA MET A 155 -47.71 12.16 42.99
C MET A 155 -46.56 12.84 43.73
N MET A 156 -46.68 13.00 45.06
CA MET A 156 -45.60 13.56 45.88
C MET A 156 -44.35 12.69 45.76
N ILE A 157 -44.50 11.37 45.91
CA ILE A 157 -43.41 10.41 45.80
C ILE A 157 -42.74 10.48 44.42
N MET A 158 -43.53 10.47 43.34
CA MET A 158 -43.00 10.57 41.97
C MET A 158 -42.22 11.87 41.76
N SER A 159 -42.74 13.00 42.25
CA SER A 159 -42.11 14.31 42.14
C SER A 159 -40.80 14.40 42.94
N TYR A 160 -40.82 14.06 44.24
CA TYR A 160 -39.66 14.14 45.13
C TYR A 160 -38.57 13.13 44.77
N SER A 161 -38.97 11.89 44.43
CA SER A 161 -38.03 10.82 44.08
C SER A 161 -37.59 10.87 42.62
N ARG A 162 -38.14 11.80 41.82
CA ARG A 162 -37.87 11.97 40.38
C ARG A 162 -38.10 10.70 39.55
N ILE A 163 -39.09 9.89 39.93
CA ILE A 163 -39.49 8.67 39.23
C ILE A 163 -40.78 8.89 38.45
N GLY A 164 -40.93 8.23 37.30
CA GLY A 164 -42.10 8.40 36.43
C GLY A 164 -43.26 7.45 36.72
N SER A 165 -43.16 6.61 37.75
CA SER A 165 -44.22 5.70 38.19
C SER A 165 -43.92 5.09 39.53
N VAL A 166 -44.98 4.62 40.16
CA VAL A 166 -44.97 3.75 41.34
C VAL A 166 -45.63 2.41 40.98
N VAL A 167 -45.14 1.32 41.55
CA VAL A 167 -45.76 0.00 41.40
C VAL A 167 -46.77 -0.17 42.54
N VAL A 168 -47.99 -0.62 42.23
CA VAL A 168 -49.01 -0.90 43.24
C VAL A 168 -48.93 -2.38 43.58
N THR A 169 -48.78 -2.68 44.87
CA THR A 169 -48.57 -4.05 45.35
C THR A 169 -49.54 -4.40 46.46
N GLU A 170 -49.98 -5.65 46.50
CA GLU A 170 -50.71 -6.25 47.61
C GLU A 170 -49.84 -7.39 48.16
N ASP A 171 -49.50 -7.35 49.45
CA ASP A 171 -48.56 -8.30 50.12
C ASP A 171 -47.18 -8.48 49.42
N GLY A 172 -46.75 -7.44 48.70
CA GLY A 172 -45.50 -7.41 47.93
C GLY A 172 -45.61 -7.99 46.52
N ILE A 173 -46.80 -8.44 46.10
CA ILE A 173 -47.10 -8.91 44.75
C ILE A 173 -47.58 -7.72 43.91
N PRO A 174 -46.99 -7.43 42.74
CA PRO A 174 -47.41 -6.32 41.90
C PRO A 174 -48.77 -6.62 41.25
N ILE A 175 -49.77 -5.78 41.53
CA ILE A 175 -51.14 -5.88 41.00
C ILE A 175 -51.49 -4.76 40.01
N GLY A 176 -50.75 -3.64 40.07
CA GLY A 176 -50.94 -2.51 39.18
C GLY A 176 -49.72 -1.61 39.08
N ILE A 177 -49.80 -0.62 38.19
CA ILE A 177 -48.79 0.44 38.05
C ILE A 177 -49.49 1.77 37.83
N PHE A 178 -49.01 2.81 38.49
CA PHE A 178 -49.49 4.18 38.30
C PHE A 178 -48.37 5.04 37.73
N THR A 179 -48.66 5.78 36.66
CA THR A 179 -47.67 6.51 35.87
C THR A 179 -48.01 7.99 35.70
N GLU A 180 -47.03 8.80 35.28
CA GLU A 180 -47.24 10.22 34.93
C GLU A 180 -48.39 10.43 33.92
N ARG A 181 -48.58 9.48 33.00
CA ARG A 181 -49.66 9.51 31.99
C ARG A 181 -51.05 9.33 32.60
N ASP A 182 -51.17 8.45 33.59
CA ASP A 182 -52.45 8.22 34.27
C ASP A 182 -52.90 9.51 34.98
N LEU A 183 -51.95 10.26 35.52
CA LEU A 183 -52.20 11.56 36.14
C LEU A 183 -52.74 12.61 35.14
N ILE A 184 -52.13 12.74 33.96
CA ILE A 184 -52.60 13.68 32.92
C ILE A 184 -54.06 13.40 32.55
N ARG A 185 -54.41 12.12 32.40
CA ARG A 185 -55.79 11.69 32.14
C ARG A 185 -56.75 12.10 33.27
N ILE A 186 -56.34 11.95 34.53
CA ILE A 186 -57.15 12.33 35.71
C ILE A 186 -57.37 13.84 35.77
N ILE A 187 -56.30 14.63 35.59
CA ILE A 187 -56.36 16.10 35.63
C ILE A 187 -57.32 16.63 34.56
N SER A 188 -57.25 16.10 33.34
CA SER A 188 -58.09 16.54 32.22
C SER A 188 -59.57 16.17 32.39
N GLN A 189 -59.90 15.02 33.01
CA GLN A 189 -61.29 14.51 33.04
C GLN A 189 -62.08 14.81 34.31
N LYS A 190 -61.45 14.74 35.49
CA LYS A 190 -62.18 14.69 36.78
C LYS A 190 -61.73 15.71 37.82
N GLY A 191 -60.58 16.35 37.60
CA GLY A 191 -59.86 17.05 38.67
C GLY A 191 -59.35 16.06 39.73
N ILE A 192 -58.29 16.43 40.45
CA ILE A 192 -57.75 15.57 41.51
C ILE A 192 -58.56 15.82 42.78
N LYS A 193 -59.37 14.83 43.18
CA LYS A 193 -60.03 14.83 44.48
C LYS A 193 -59.08 14.28 45.55
N GLU A 194 -59.18 14.78 46.78
CA GLU A 194 -58.29 14.37 47.89
C GLU A 194 -58.44 12.89 48.28
N ASP A 195 -59.58 12.27 47.99
CA ASP A 195 -59.96 10.90 48.37
C ASP A 195 -59.74 9.85 47.25
N LEU A 196 -59.16 10.24 46.11
CA LEU A 196 -58.94 9.32 45.00
C LEU A 196 -57.83 8.31 45.31
N MET A 197 -58.17 7.02 45.33
CA MET A 197 -57.25 5.93 45.65
C MET A 197 -56.56 5.36 44.40
N LEU A 198 -55.40 4.75 44.58
CA LEU A 198 -54.62 4.16 43.48
C LEU A 198 -55.36 3.03 42.77
N LYS A 199 -56.08 2.18 43.50
CA LYS A 199 -56.86 1.06 42.90
C LYS A 199 -57.89 1.51 41.86
N ASP A 200 -58.38 2.74 41.97
CA ASP A 200 -59.42 3.28 41.08
C ASP A 200 -58.86 3.78 39.75
N VAL A 201 -57.54 4.01 39.67
CA VAL A 201 -56.91 4.69 38.53
C VAL A 201 -55.66 4.00 37.96
N MET A 202 -55.06 3.07 38.72
CA MET A 202 -53.88 2.33 38.29
C MET A 202 -54.17 1.49 37.04
N SER A 203 -53.15 1.29 36.22
CA SER A 203 -53.21 0.29 35.17
C SER A 203 -53.09 -1.10 35.79
N THR A 204 -54.10 -1.94 35.59
CA THR A 204 -54.18 -3.32 36.13
C THR A 204 -54.83 -4.26 35.10
N PRO A 205 -54.37 -5.54 34.97
CA PRO A 205 -53.23 -6.15 35.66
C PRO A 205 -51.89 -5.62 35.14
N VAL A 206 -50.87 -5.60 36.01
CA VAL A 206 -49.52 -5.17 35.62
C VAL A 206 -48.73 -6.32 35.02
N TYR A 207 -48.16 -6.10 33.84
CA TYR A 207 -47.23 -7.05 33.24
C TYR A 207 -45.90 -7.04 34.01
N SER A 208 -45.36 -8.22 34.30
CA SER A 208 -44.10 -8.39 35.02
C SER A 208 -43.22 -9.44 34.33
N ALA A 209 -41.90 -9.37 34.53
CA ALA A 209 -40.96 -10.40 34.09
C ALA A 209 -40.25 -11.05 35.29
N ARG A 210 -39.80 -12.29 35.13
CA ARG A 210 -39.06 -12.99 36.19
C ARG A 210 -37.61 -12.54 36.25
N LYS A 211 -37.02 -12.61 37.44
CA LYS A 211 -35.56 -12.58 37.63
C LYS A 211 -34.88 -13.53 36.63
N GLY A 212 -33.80 -13.11 35.98
CA GLY A 212 -33.10 -13.89 34.96
C GLY A 212 -33.63 -13.74 33.53
N THR A 213 -34.74 -13.02 33.30
CA THR A 213 -35.22 -12.73 31.93
C THR A 213 -34.14 -12.01 31.13
N LYS A 214 -33.90 -12.43 29.88
CA LYS A 214 -32.88 -11.80 29.04
C LYS A 214 -33.30 -10.39 28.65
N LEU A 215 -32.33 -9.48 28.50
CA LEU A 215 -32.60 -8.08 28.14
C LEU A 215 -33.36 -7.96 26.81
N PHE A 216 -32.98 -8.76 25.82
CA PHE A 216 -33.67 -8.78 24.52
C PHE A 216 -35.13 -9.23 24.64
N GLU A 217 -35.39 -10.31 25.38
CA GLU A 217 -36.74 -10.81 25.62
C GLU A 217 -37.60 -9.78 26.37
N ALA A 218 -37.02 -9.12 27.37
CA ALA A 218 -37.70 -8.04 28.11
C ALA A 218 -38.00 -6.83 27.21
N ALA A 219 -37.06 -6.44 26.34
CA ALA A 219 -37.24 -5.33 25.39
C ALA A 219 -38.36 -5.63 24.37
N GLN A 220 -38.32 -6.82 23.76
CA GLN A 220 -39.33 -7.27 22.81
C GLN A 220 -40.71 -7.38 23.49
N PHE A 221 -40.77 -7.93 24.70
CA PHE A 221 -42.02 -8.01 25.46
C PHE A 221 -42.60 -6.64 25.80
N MET A 222 -41.76 -5.67 26.18
CA MET A 222 -42.18 -4.29 26.39
C MET A 222 -42.78 -3.68 25.12
N GLU A 223 -42.13 -3.92 23.97
CA GLU A 223 -42.60 -3.42 22.67
C GLU A 223 -43.94 -4.04 22.26
N ASP A 224 -44.06 -5.37 22.33
CA ASP A 224 -45.27 -6.11 21.99
C ASP A 224 -46.47 -5.68 22.83
N LYS A 225 -46.24 -5.47 24.14
CA LYS A 225 -47.28 -5.01 25.07
C LYS A 225 -47.47 -3.50 25.08
N ARG A 226 -46.67 -2.75 24.31
CA ARG A 226 -46.65 -1.27 24.27
C ARG A 226 -46.51 -0.64 25.66
N ILE A 227 -45.71 -1.26 26.51
CA ILE A 227 -45.38 -0.77 27.86
C ILE A 227 -43.95 -0.25 27.88
N LYS A 228 -43.66 0.67 28.81
CA LYS A 228 -42.34 1.31 28.93
C LYS A 228 -41.57 0.89 30.19
N LYS A 229 -42.22 0.10 31.04
CA LYS A 229 -41.75 -0.27 32.37
C LYS A 229 -42.21 -1.68 32.67
N LEU A 230 -41.34 -2.47 33.25
CA LEU A 230 -41.55 -3.87 33.52
C LEU A 230 -41.05 -4.17 34.94
N PRO A 231 -41.98 -4.28 35.90
CA PRO A 231 -41.70 -4.86 37.20
C PRO A 231 -41.03 -6.23 37.06
N ILE A 232 -40.00 -6.46 37.88
CA ILE A 232 -39.28 -7.72 37.95
C ILE A 232 -39.68 -8.42 39.23
N ILE A 233 -40.07 -9.68 39.11
CA ILE A 233 -40.53 -10.52 40.22
C ILE A 233 -39.58 -11.69 40.47
N ASP A 234 -39.52 -12.12 41.73
CA ASP A 234 -38.83 -13.36 42.11
C ASP A 234 -39.68 -14.62 41.83
N GLU A 235 -39.18 -15.78 42.25
CA GLU A 235 -39.86 -17.05 42.08
C GLU A 235 -41.21 -17.12 42.81
N SER A 236 -41.36 -16.39 43.91
CA SER A 236 -42.58 -16.29 44.72
C SER A 236 -43.59 -15.27 44.19
N GLY A 237 -43.26 -14.56 43.11
CA GLY A 237 -44.09 -13.52 42.50
C GLY A 237 -43.97 -12.15 43.16
N ARG A 238 -43.04 -11.97 44.10
CA ARG A 238 -42.84 -10.70 44.80
C ARG A 238 -41.97 -9.75 43.99
N LEU A 239 -42.27 -8.46 44.10
CA LEU A 239 -41.54 -7.40 43.43
C LEU A 239 -40.10 -7.28 43.97
N VAL A 240 -39.11 -7.41 43.09
CA VAL A 240 -37.68 -7.31 43.43
C VAL A 240 -36.93 -6.25 42.63
N GLY A 241 -37.55 -5.71 41.59
CA GLY A 241 -36.95 -4.66 40.78
C GLY A 241 -37.91 -4.08 39.75
N ILE A 242 -37.47 -3.07 39.03
CA ILE A 242 -38.15 -2.55 37.85
C ILE A 242 -37.11 -2.23 36.78
N VAL A 243 -37.42 -2.57 35.54
CA VAL A 243 -36.64 -2.16 34.37
C VAL A 243 -37.51 -1.24 33.54
N THR A 244 -36.95 -0.12 33.11
CA THR A 244 -37.58 0.74 32.11
C THR A 244 -36.93 0.51 30.74
N GLN A 245 -37.64 0.88 29.68
CA GLN A 245 -37.07 0.86 28.33
C GLN A 245 -35.78 1.68 28.27
N SER A 246 -35.70 2.81 28.98
CA SER A 246 -34.48 3.64 29.06
C SER A 246 -33.29 2.91 29.70
N ASP A 247 -33.52 2.08 30.73
CA ASP A 247 -32.44 1.35 31.41
C ASP A 247 -31.82 0.28 30.50
N ILE A 248 -32.64 -0.35 29.66
CA ILE A 248 -32.20 -1.33 28.65
C ILE A 248 -31.26 -0.64 27.64
N ILE A 249 -31.61 0.56 27.18
CA ILE A 249 -30.84 1.31 26.17
C ILE A 249 -29.50 1.78 26.71
N LYS A 250 -29.48 2.33 27.94
CA LYS A 250 -28.25 2.84 28.56
C LYS A 250 -27.16 1.79 28.62
N ASN A 251 -27.53 0.53 28.88
CA ASN A 251 -26.57 -0.58 28.86
C ASN A 251 -26.10 -0.93 27.43
N LEU A 252 -27.00 -0.88 26.44
CA LEU A 252 -26.65 -1.20 25.04
C LEU A 252 -25.65 -0.19 24.42
N GLN A 253 -25.70 1.08 24.84
CA GLN A 253 -24.80 2.12 24.33
C GLN A 253 -23.35 1.97 24.79
N MET A 254 -23.14 1.53 26.04
CA MET A 254 -21.81 1.39 26.61
C MET A 254 -21.01 0.28 25.92
N ASP A 255 -21.69 -0.81 25.56
CA ASP A 255 -21.11 -1.94 24.82
C ASP A 255 -20.71 -1.56 23.39
N TYR A 256 -21.49 -0.72 22.71
CA TYR A 256 -21.18 -0.27 21.35
C TYR A 256 -19.96 0.66 21.30
N VAL A 257 -19.82 1.58 22.27
CA VAL A 257 -18.65 2.47 22.36
C VAL A 257 -17.36 1.66 22.61
N ILE A 258 -17.43 0.66 23.48
CA ILE A 258 -16.30 -0.24 23.76
C ILE A 258 -15.96 -1.07 22.51
N PHE A 259 -16.97 -1.59 21.80
CA PHE A 259 -16.78 -2.34 20.56
C PHE A 259 -16.09 -1.49 19.49
N LEU A 260 -16.57 -0.27 19.23
CA LEU A 260 -15.96 0.62 18.24
C LEU A 260 -14.51 0.94 18.60
N LYS A 261 -14.22 1.18 19.88
CA LYS A 261 -12.85 1.43 20.34
C LYS A 261 -11.94 0.23 20.04
N ASN A 262 -12.40 -1.00 20.33
CA ASN A 262 -11.64 -2.21 20.05
C ASN A 262 -11.40 -2.41 18.55
N VAL A 263 -12.41 -2.18 17.69
CA VAL A 263 -12.26 -2.30 16.24
C VAL A 263 -11.28 -1.26 15.68
N ILE A 264 -11.33 -0.02 16.19
CA ILE A 264 -10.37 1.03 15.81
C ILE A 264 -8.96 0.61 16.24
N ASP A 265 -8.79 0.18 17.49
CA ASP A 265 -7.49 -0.26 18.01
C ASP A 265 -6.94 -1.46 17.20
N GLU A 266 -7.78 -2.43 16.80
CA GLU A 266 -7.40 -3.55 15.93
C GLU A 266 -6.98 -3.08 14.54
N LYS A 267 -7.73 -2.15 13.92
CA LYS A 267 -7.40 -1.62 12.59
C LYS A 267 -6.12 -0.80 12.61
N ASP A 268 -5.92 0.02 13.63
CA ASP A 268 -4.70 0.82 13.81
C ASP A 268 -3.48 -0.08 14.00
N ASN A 269 -3.60 -1.16 14.77
CA ASN A 269 -2.52 -2.14 14.95
C ASN A 269 -2.23 -2.90 13.64
N ALA A 270 -3.27 -3.37 12.93
CA ALA A 270 -3.10 -4.06 11.66
C ALA A 270 -2.46 -3.15 10.59
N LEU A 271 -2.84 -1.85 10.57
CA LEU A 271 -2.26 -0.86 9.67
C LEU A 271 -0.77 -0.64 9.97
N LYS A 272 -0.42 -0.42 11.25
CA LYS A 272 0.98 -0.29 11.68
C LYS A 272 1.81 -1.52 11.34
N GLU A 273 1.27 -2.71 11.52
CA GLU A 273 1.96 -3.96 11.20
C GLU A 273 2.15 -4.13 9.68
N ALA A 274 1.14 -3.77 8.88
CA ALA A 274 1.24 -3.78 7.41
C ALA A 274 2.28 -2.77 6.90
N GLU A 275 2.30 -1.54 7.45
CA GLU A 275 3.27 -0.51 7.10
C GLU A 275 4.70 -0.93 7.48
N THR A 276 4.88 -1.51 8.68
CA THR A 276 6.18 -2.02 9.14
C THR A 276 6.68 -3.15 8.24
N ARG A 277 5.81 -4.11 7.88
CA ARG A 277 6.16 -5.20 6.95
C ARG A 277 6.51 -4.69 5.56
N PHE A 278 5.73 -3.75 5.03
CA PHE A 278 6.01 -3.14 3.73
C PHE A 278 7.37 -2.43 3.73
N ARG A 279 7.64 -1.59 4.73
CA ARG A 279 8.93 -0.90 4.86
C ARG A 279 10.09 -1.90 4.97
N ALA A 280 9.95 -2.93 5.81
CA ALA A 280 10.99 -3.96 5.93
C ALA A 280 11.25 -4.70 4.61
N PHE A 281 10.22 -4.99 3.82
CA PHE A 281 10.37 -5.63 2.52
C PHE A 281 11.12 -4.74 1.52
N VAL A 282 10.78 -3.45 1.47
CA VAL A 282 11.36 -2.49 0.53
C VAL A 282 12.79 -2.11 0.91
N GLU A 283 13.09 -1.96 2.20
CA GLU A 283 14.45 -1.66 2.68
C GLU A 283 15.43 -2.82 2.53
N ASN A 284 14.96 -4.06 2.59
CA ASN A 284 15.82 -5.24 2.40
C ASN A 284 15.83 -5.72 0.93
N ALA A 285 15.27 -4.96 0.00
CA ALA A 285 15.33 -5.28 -1.41
C ALA A 285 16.78 -5.15 -1.92
N LEU A 286 17.24 -6.14 -2.69
CA LEU A 286 18.55 -6.12 -3.34
C LEU A 286 18.59 -5.17 -4.55
N GLU A 287 17.43 -4.68 -4.97
CA GLU A 287 17.25 -3.73 -6.07
C GLU A 287 16.90 -2.35 -5.49
N GLY A 288 17.33 -1.32 -6.21
CA GLY A 288 16.91 0.05 -5.93
C GLY A 288 15.42 0.22 -6.22
N VAL A 289 14.66 0.69 -5.24
CA VAL A 289 13.23 0.99 -5.40
C VAL A 289 13.04 2.48 -5.30
N MET A 290 12.26 3.05 -6.23
CA MET A 290 11.99 4.48 -6.29
C MET A 290 10.56 4.75 -6.75
N ILE A 291 9.92 5.77 -6.18
CA ILE A 291 8.65 6.30 -6.68
C ILE A 291 8.90 7.66 -7.31
N VAL A 292 8.45 7.84 -8.55
CA VAL A 292 8.53 9.10 -9.29
C VAL A 292 7.12 9.60 -9.61
N GLN A 293 6.84 10.85 -9.24
CA GLN A 293 5.56 11.52 -9.53
C GLN A 293 5.84 12.95 -9.97
N ASP A 294 5.20 13.40 -11.06
CA ASP A 294 5.42 14.72 -11.65
C ASP A 294 6.92 14.98 -11.97
N ASP A 295 7.62 13.96 -12.50
CA ASP A 295 9.09 13.90 -12.72
C ASP A 295 9.95 14.02 -11.45
N MET A 296 9.35 14.04 -10.27
CA MET A 296 10.04 14.22 -8.99
C MET A 296 10.12 12.91 -8.21
N VAL A 297 11.28 12.64 -7.62
CA VAL A 297 11.47 11.50 -6.73
C VAL A 297 10.69 11.72 -5.43
N ARG A 298 9.78 10.82 -5.10
CA ARG A 298 8.95 10.88 -3.87
C ARG A 298 9.41 9.90 -2.80
N PHE A 299 9.98 8.78 -3.21
CA PHE A 299 10.46 7.74 -2.32
C PHE A 299 11.66 7.07 -2.96
N VAL A 300 12.61 6.65 -2.14
CA VAL A 300 13.72 5.75 -2.49
C VAL A 300 14.00 4.82 -1.31
N ASN A 301 14.44 3.60 -1.55
CA ASN A 301 14.98 2.74 -0.49
C ASN A 301 16.47 2.99 -0.25
N SER A 302 17.00 2.43 0.84
CA SER A 302 18.44 2.46 1.17
C SER A 302 19.35 2.00 0.02
N MET A 303 18.97 0.94 -0.72
CA MET A 303 19.75 0.46 -1.87
C MET A 303 20.00 1.55 -2.94
N MET A 304 19.03 2.41 -3.22
CA MET A 304 19.23 3.55 -4.14
C MET A 304 20.27 4.55 -3.64
N THR A 305 20.30 4.80 -2.32
CA THR A 305 21.27 5.73 -1.72
C THR A 305 22.68 5.16 -1.78
N GLU A 306 22.84 3.85 -1.53
CA GLU A 306 24.11 3.14 -1.64
C GLU A 306 24.60 3.13 -3.10
N MET A 307 23.74 2.75 -4.04
CA MET A 307 24.04 2.68 -5.48
C MET A 307 24.50 4.03 -6.05
N LEU A 308 23.89 5.14 -5.63
CA LEU A 308 24.18 6.48 -6.14
C LEU A 308 25.14 7.30 -5.26
N GLY A 309 25.56 6.77 -4.12
CA GLY A 309 26.52 7.41 -3.21
C GLY A 309 25.96 8.62 -2.44
N PHE A 310 24.65 8.63 -2.15
CA PHE A 310 24.04 9.64 -1.30
C PHE A 310 24.04 9.19 0.16
N SER A 311 24.19 10.13 1.11
CA SER A 311 24.26 9.78 2.54
C SER A 311 22.88 9.63 3.18
N SER A 312 21.82 10.08 2.50
CA SER A 312 20.44 9.87 2.94
C SER A 312 19.46 9.96 1.77
N GLU A 313 18.32 9.30 1.91
CA GLU A 313 17.20 9.37 0.96
C GLU A 313 16.73 10.81 0.73
N SER A 314 16.79 11.64 1.77
CA SER A 314 16.35 13.04 1.73
C SER A 314 17.12 13.91 0.72
N GLU A 315 18.34 13.52 0.36
CA GLU A 315 19.12 14.20 -0.68
C GLU A 315 18.62 13.90 -2.10
N ILE A 316 17.93 12.77 -2.29
CA ILE A 316 17.39 12.31 -3.59
C ILE A 316 15.91 12.70 -3.71
N ILE A 317 15.16 12.58 -2.61
CA ILE A 317 13.74 12.96 -2.55
C ILE A 317 13.59 14.44 -2.94
N LYS A 318 12.59 14.73 -3.79
CA LYS A 318 12.32 16.02 -4.44
C LYS A 318 13.39 16.47 -5.44
N ARG A 319 14.29 15.60 -5.90
CA ARG A 319 15.03 15.87 -7.14
C ARG A 319 14.19 15.49 -8.35
N ASN A 320 14.48 16.15 -9.48
CA ASN A 320 13.96 15.69 -10.75
C ASN A 320 14.70 14.40 -11.15
N ILE A 321 13.98 13.38 -11.60
CA ILE A 321 14.56 12.09 -11.96
C ILE A 321 15.62 12.22 -13.08
N PHE A 322 15.42 13.13 -14.03
CA PHE A 322 16.33 13.31 -15.17
C PHE A 322 17.67 13.93 -14.76
N ASP A 323 17.79 14.50 -13.56
CA ASP A 323 19.07 14.97 -13.01
C ASP A 323 19.97 13.82 -12.57
N LEU A 324 19.40 12.65 -12.28
CA LEU A 324 20.13 11.44 -11.90
C LEU A 324 20.56 10.62 -13.13
N ILE A 325 20.01 10.91 -14.30
CA ILE A 325 20.23 10.18 -15.55
C ILE A 325 21.34 10.85 -16.35
N TYR A 326 22.23 10.03 -16.93
CA TYR A 326 23.28 10.51 -17.83
C TYR A 326 22.68 11.22 -19.05
N GLU A 327 23.29 12.33 -19.47
CA GLU A 327 22.68 13.29 -20.40
C GLU A 327 22.19 12.65 -21.71
N ASP A 328 23.00 11.78 -22.32
CA ASP A 328 22.66 11.11 -23.58
C ASP A 328 21.45 10.16 -23.46
N ASP A 329 21.20 9.61 -22.26
CA ASP A 329 20.19 8.59 -22.04
C ASP A 329 18.82 9.19 -21.67
N ARG A 330 18.77 10.49 -21.33
CA ARG A 330 17.54 11.19 -20.88
C ARG A 330 16.38 11.09 -21.86
N SER A 331 16.67 11.20 -23.16
CA SER A 331 15.66 11.12 -24.23
C SER A 331 15.00 9.74 -24.28
N SER A 332 15.82 8.69 -24.30
CA SER A 332 15.39 7.29 -24.30
C SER A 332 14.57 6.94 -23.06
N VAL A 333 15.00 7.40 -21.88
CA VAL A 333 14.25 7.16 -20.63
C VAL A 333 12.91 7.89 -20.65
N LYS A 334 12.87 9.13 -21.16
CA LYS A 334 11.61 9.88 -21.29
C LYS A 334 10.60 9.15 -22.20
N ASP A 335 11.06 8.62 -23.33
CA ASP A 335 10.24 7.84 -24.24
C ASP A 335 9.72 6.57 -23.55
N TYR A 336 10.56 5.90 -22.77
CA TYR A 336 10.19 4.72 -21.98
C TYR A 336 9.10 5.01 -20.94
N PHE A 337 9.20 6.09 -20.16
CA PHE A 337 8.14 6.51 -19.23
C PHE A 337 6.85 6.88 -19.96
N SER A 338 6.96 7.56 -21.11
CA SER A 338 5.79 7.96 -21.90
C SER A 338 5.00 6.78 -22.48
N ALA A 339 5.69 5.69 -22.85
CA ALA A 339 5.06 4.46 -23.35
C ALA A 339 4.23 3.79 -22.25
N ARG A 340 4.71 3.81 -20.99
CA ARG A 340 3.97 3.27 -19.83
C ARG A 340 2.68 4.00 -19.55
N LEU A 341 2.69 5.33 -19.62
CA LEU A 341 1.46 6.14 -19.47
C LEU A 341 0.43 5.85 -20.55
N LYS A 342 0.88 5.50 -21.76
CA LYS A 342 0.00 5.13 -22.88
C LYS A 342 -0.54 3.70 -22.76
N GLY A 343 -0.28 3.01 -21.65
CA GLY A 343 -0.82 1.67 -21.37
C GLY A 343 0.01 0.52 -21.93
N ASP A 344 1.29 0.74 -22.28
CA ASP A 344 2.19 -0.37 -22.62
C ASP A 344 2.48 -1.24 -21.39
N MET A 345 1.93 -2.46 -21.40
CA MET A 345 2.05 -3.45 -20.33
C MET A 345 3.26 -4.39 -20.48
N SER A 346 4.10 -4.21 -21.50
CA SER A 346 5.25 -5.09 -21.77
C SER A 346 6.29 -4.99 -20.64
N ARG A 347 6.58 -6.01 -19.84
CA ARG A 347 7.59 -5.90 -18.75
C ARG A 347 9.04 -5.94 -19.23
N ILE A 348 9.34 -5.22 -20.31
CA ILE A 348 10.68 -5.13 -20.89
C ILE A 348 11.49 -4.11 -20.08
N PRO A 349 12.57 -4.54 -19.41
CA PRO A 349 13.44 -3.62 -18.70
C PRO A 349 14.23 -2.73 -19.67
N HIS A 350 14.57 -1.52 -19.22
CA HIS A 350 15.36 -0.55 -19.99
C HIS A 350 16.74 -0.38 -19.38
N GLU A 351 17.80 -0.55 -20.18
CA GLU A 351 19.18 -0.32 -19.75
C GLU A 351 19.63 1.10 -20.08
N PHE A 352 20.19 1.80 -19.10
CA PHE A 352 20.73 3.16 -19.26
C PHE A 352 21.73 3.47 -18.13
N ARG A 353 22.28 4.69 -18.14
CA ARG A 353 23.28 5.13 -17.17
C ARG A 353 22.69 6.13 -16.18
N LEU A 354 22.94 5.89 -14.90
CA LEU A 354 22.77 6.86 -13.83
C LEU A 354 24.11 7.54 -13.49
N VAL A 355 24.02 8.72 -12.91
CA VAL A 355 25.15 9.51 -12.43
C VAL A 355 25.26 9.37 -10.93
N HIS A 356 26.34 8.75 -10.47
CA HIS A 356 26.70 8.70 -9.06
C HIS A 356 27.05 10.10 -8.55
N ARG A 357 26.85 10.38 -7.25
CA ARG A 357 27.14 11.69 -6.63
C ARG A 357 28.58 12.17 -6.88
N ALA A 358 29.54 11.25 -6.96
CA ALA A 358 30.94 11.55 -7.24
C ALA A 358 31.26 11.83 -8.74
N GLY A 359 30.27 11.76 -9.62
CA GLY A 359 30.40 11.97 -11.06
C GLY A 359 30.73 10.71 -11.87
N SER A 360 30.90 9.56 -11.24
CA SER A 360 31.04 8.26 -11.92
C SER A 360 29.72 7.78 -12.50
N ILE A 361 29.80 6.86 -13.47
CA ILE A 361 28.65 6.28 -14.14
C ILE A 361 28.28 4.96 -13.49
N VAL A 362 26.99 4.73 -13.26
CA VAL A 362 26.43 3.44 -12.83
C VAL A 362 25.54 2.92 -13.97
N PHE A 363 25.85 1.73 -14.48
CA PHE A 363 25.00 1.09 -15.49
C PHE A 363 23.84 0.41 -14.79
N VAL A 364 22.62 0.72 -15.20
CA VAL A 364 21.44 0.17 -14.56
C VAL A 364 20.46 -0.42 -15.55
N LYS A 365 19.68 -1.37 -15.06
CA LYS A 365 18.53 -1.96 -15.75
C LYS A 365 17.28 -1.65 -14.94
N MET A 366 16.28 -1.03 -15.55
CA MET A 366 15.10 -0.53 -14.85
C MET A 366 13.80 -1.09 -15.40
N LEU A 367 12.92 -1.50 -14.49
CA LEU A 367 11.52 -1.79 -14.76
C LEU A 367 10.64 -0.70 -14.16
N VAL A 368 9.58 -0.31 -14.88
CA VAL A 368 8.64 0.73 -14.44
C VAL A 368 7.22 0.21 -14.53
N VAL A 369 6.43 0.45 -13.49
CA VAL A 369 4.97 0.22 -13.48
C VAL A 369 4.23 1.49 -13.04
N CYS A 370 3.05 1.72 -13.60
CA CYS A 370 2.17 2.82 -13.18
C CYS A 370 1.38 2.39 -11.94
N ILE A 371 1.37 3.23 -10.91
CA ILE A 371 0.65 3.04 -9.66
C ILE A 371 -0.09 4.33 -9.30
N GLU A 372 -1.06 4.23 -8.38
CA GLU A 372 -1.61 5.40 -7.71
C GLU A 372 -0.79 5.70 -6.46
N TYR A 373 -0.34 6.95 -6.29
CA TYR A 373 0.41 7.43 -5.14
C TYR A 373 -0.09 8.83 -4.75
N ASP A 374 -0.49 9.02 -3.49
CA ASP A 374 -1.14 10.25 -3.02
C ASP A 374 -2.35 10.68 -3.88
N GLY A 375 -3.16 9.71 -4.34
CA GLY A 375 -4.39 9.95 -5.12
C GLY A 375 -4.15 10.38 -6.57
N ARG A 376 -2.92 10.31 -7.07
CA ARG A 376 -2.55 10.65 -8.45
C ARG A 376 -1.62 9.59 -9.04
N ASP A 377 -1.54 9.55 -10.36
CA ASP A 377 -0.66 8.61 -11.05
C ASP A 377 0.82 8.85 -10.69
N ALA A 378 1.57 7.78 -10.54
CA ALA A 378 2.99 7.76 -10.27
C ALA A 378 3.64 6.52 -10.88
N PHE A 379 4.96 6.53 -10.93
CA PHE A 379 5.76 5.41 -11.41
C PHE A 379 6.49 4.76 -10.24
N LEU A 380 6.31 3.45 -10.09
CA LEU A 380 7.19 2.63 -9.27
C LEU A 380 8.30 2.06 -10.16
N CYS A 381 9.52 2.50 -9.88
CA CYS A 381 10.72 2.10 -10.59
C CYS A 381 11.51 1.10 -9.74
N THR A 382 11.89 -0.01 -10.36
CA THR A 382 12.80 -1.00 -9.80
C THR A 382 14.07 -1.00 -10.63
N ILE A 383 15.21 -0.81 -9.99
CA ILE A 383 16.49 -0.49 -10.62
C ILE A 383 17.56 -1.47 -10.13
N GLU A 384 18.16 -2.19 -11.05
CA GLU A 384 19.24 -3.14 -10.80
C GLU A 384 20.56 -2.54 -11.29
N ASP A 385 21.61 -2.57 -10.46
CA ASP A 385 22.97 -2.22 -10.88
C ASP A 385 23.59 -3.37 -11.69
N ILE A 386 23.89 -3.11 -12.94
CA ILE A 386 24.49 -4.06 -13.89
C ILE A 386 25.93 -3.69 -14.24
N SER A 387 26.57 -2.78 -13.50
CA SER A 387 27.94 -2.33 -13.77
C SER A 387 28.93 -3.50 -13.71
N GLY A 388 28.84 -4.35 -12.68
CA GLY A 388 29.66 -5.56 -12.57
C GLY A 388 29.42 -6.57 -13.71
N LEU A 389 28.17 -6.67 -14.20
CA LEU A 389 27.84 -7.51 -15.36
C LEU A 389 28.51 -6.97 -16.63
N LYS A 390 28.42 -5.65 -16.89
CA LYS A 390 29.07 -5.01 -18.05
C LYS A 390 30.59 -5.13 -18.01
N GLU A 391 31.20 -5.04 -16.83
CA GLU A 391 32.64 -5.25 -16.65
C GLU A 391 33.05 -6.70 -16.93
N ALA A 392 32.29 -7.67 -16.41
CA ALA A 392 32.51 -9.09 -16.67
C ALA A 392 32.34 -9.44 -18.17
N GLU A 393 31.32 -8.90 -18.84
CA GLU A 393 31.12 -9.06 -20.29
C GLU A 393 32.30 -8.50 -21.09
N LYS A 394 32.82 -7.34 -20.68
CA LYS A 394 33.98 -6.71 -21.31
C LYS A 394 35.26 -7.52 -21.09
N GLU A 395 35.48 -8.06 -19.90
CA GLU A 395 36.64 -8.90 -19.61
C GLU A 395 36.56 -10.27 -20.30
N ILE A 396 35.37 -10.90 -20.34
CA ILE A 396 35.13 -12.09 -21.16
C ILE A 396 35.45 -11.78 -22.63
N SER A 397 34.96 -10.65 -23.16
CA SER A 397 35.26 -10.24 -24.54
C SER A 397 36.77 -10.04 -24.77
N ARG A 398 37.52 -9.55 -23.78
CA ARG A 398 38.99 -9.39 -23.84
C ARG A 398 39.71 -10.73 -23.84
N LEU A 399 39.30 -11.66 -22.98
CA LEU A 399 39.84 -13.03 -22.93
C LEU A 399 39.51 -13.85 -24.19
N THR A 400 38.50 -13.42 -24.95
CA THR A 400 38.07 -14.10 -26.18
C THR A 400 38.80 -13.59 -27.44
N ILE A 401 39.75 -12.65 -27.35
CA ILE A 401 40.48 -12.13 -28.54
C ILE A 401 41.99 -12.40 -28.56
N ILE A 402 42.62 -12.72 -27.43
CA ILE A 402 44.08 -12.99 -27.32
C ILE A 402 44.33 -14.48 -27.08
N ASP A 403 45.31 -15.05 -27.76
CA ASP A 403 45.84 -16.39 -27.48
C ASP A 403 46.80 -16.35 -26.29
N SER A 404 46.49 -17.13 -25.24
CA SER A 404 47.22 -17.09 -23.97
C SER A 404 48.65 -17.64 -24.04
N LEU A 405 48.98 -18.44 -25.07
CA LEU A 405 50.31 -19.02 -25.23
C LEU A 405 51.28 -18.04 -25.89
N THR A 406 50.85 -17.41 -26.98
CA THR A 406 51.70 -16.58 -27.83
C THR A 406 51.58 -15.09 -27.53
N GLY A 407 50.50 -14.66 -26.86
CA GLY A 407 50.16 -13.25 -26.64
C GLY A 407 49.69 -12.51 -27.90
N LEU A 408 49.54 -13.22 -29.02
CA LEU A 408 48.98 -12.69 -30.27
C LEU A 408 47.45 -12.74 -30.22
N TYR A 409 46.77 -12.11 -31.19
CA TYR A 409 45.33 -12.30 -31.32
C TYR A 409 44.99 -13.75 -31.70
N ASN A 410 43.80 -14.22 -31.37
CA ASN A 410 43.39 -15.58 -31.71
C ASN A 410 42.79 -15.70 -33.12
N GLN A 411 42.57 -16.95 -33.56
CA GLN A 411 42.03 -17.27 -34.88
C GLN A 411 40.68 -16.62 -35.18
N MET A 412 39.79 -16.56 -34.20
CA MET A 412 38.48 -15.94 -34.39
C MET A 412 38.62 -14.44 -34.67
N HIS A 413 39.56 -13.78 -34.00
CA HIS A 413 39.86 -12.37 -34.26
C HIS A 413 40.48 -12.17 -35.65
N PHE A 414 41.29 -13.10 -36.14
CA PHE A 414 41.85 -13.06 -37.51
C PHE A 414 40.76 -12.97 -38.57
N TYR A 415 39.79 -13.88 -38.56
CA TYR A 415 38.71 -13.88 -39.55
C TYR A 415 37.87 -12.60 -39.52
N LYS A 416 37.61 -12.07 -38.32
CA LYS A 416 36.89 -10.80 -38.15
C LYS A 416 37.67 -9.64 -38.77
N GLN A 417 38.94 -9.46 -38.37
CA GLN A 417 39.78 -8.34 -38.81
C GLN A 417 40.10 -8.40 -40.30
N LEU A 418 40.43 -9.58 -40.83
CA LEU A 418 40.68 -9.76 -42.25
C LEU A 418 39.42 -9.42 -43.07
N GLY A 419 38.24 -9.81 -42.60
CA GLY A 419 36.98 -9.46 -43.25
C GLY A 419 36.69 -7.94 -43.26
N GLU A 420 37.05 -7.23 -42.19
CA GLU A 420 36.95 -5.76 -42.11
C GLU A 420 37.94 -5.08 -43.06
N GLU A 421 39.19 -5.54 -43.11
CA GLU A 421 40.23 -4.99 -43.98
C GLU A 421 40.01 -5.29 -45.47
N ILE A 422 39.45 -6.44 -45.83
CA ILE A 422 39.00 -6.72 -47.21
C ILE A 422 37.96 -5.66 -47.65
N LYS A 423 36.96 -5.38 -46.81
CA LYS A 423 35.94 -4.37 -47.11
C LYS A 423 36.55 -2.98 -47.26
N ARG A 424 37.52 -2.65 -46.41
CA ARG A 424 38.25 -1.37 -46.45
C ARG A 424 39.11 -1.24 -47.71
N SER A 425 39.91 -2.26 -48.02
CA SER A 425 40.74 -2.35 -49.22
C SER A 425 39.90 -2.23 -50.49
N PHE A 426 38.79 -2.96 -50.58
CA PHE A 426 37.86 -2.87 -51.70
C PHE A 426 37.25 -1.46 -51.84
N ARG A 427 36.86 -0.82 -50.73
CA ARG A 427 36.23 0.51 -50.73
C ARG A 427 37.18 1.62 -51.15
N TYR A 428 38.43 1.58 -50.68
CA TYR A 428 39.39 2.66 -50.87
C TYR A 428 40.47 2.35 -51.92
N ASN A 429 40.41 1.17 -52.54
CA ASN A 429 41.43 0.66 -53.45
C ASN A 429 42.84 0.68 -52.84
N SER A 430 42.93 0.42 -51.52
CA SER A 430 44.18 0.37 -50.77
C SER A 430 44.81 -1.01 -50.87
N PRO A 431 46.13 -1.14 -51.02
CA PRO A 431 46.79 -2.45 -51.06
C PRO A 431 46.61 -3.19 -49.73
N LEU A 432 46.42 -4.50 -49.79
CA LEU A 432 46.27 -5.38 -48.63
C LEU A 432 47.00 -6.69 -48.93
N SER A 433 47.86 -7.11 -48.01
CA SER A 433 48.56 -8.40 -48.11
C SER A 433 48.36 -9.21 -46.83
N THR A 434 48.41 -10.53 -46.93
CA THR A 434 48.38 -11.42 -45.77
C THR A 434 49.39 -12.56 -45.95
N MET A 435 49.96 -13.02 -44.84
CA MET A 435 50.86 -14.16 -44.82
C MET A 435 50.50 -15.13 -43.70
N LEU A 436 50.72 -16.42 -43.95
CA LEU A 436 50.74 -17.48 -42.95
C LEU A 436 52.17 -17.97 -42.77
N LEU A 437 52.58 -18.11 -41.52
CA LEU A 437 53.90 -18.55 -41.12
C LEU A 437 53.77 -19.87 -40.36
N ASP A 438 54.66 -20.80 -40.63
CA ASP A 438 54.76 -22.10 -39.97
C ASP A 438 56.17 -22.34 -39.47
N VAL A 439 56.31 -22.87 -38.25
CA VAL A 439 57.60 -23.27 -37.69
C VAL A 439 57.99 -24.63 -38.25
N ASP A 440 59.03 -24.65 -39.07
CA ASP A 440 59.50 -25.87 -39.73
C ASP A 440 59.93 -26.92 -38.69
N ASP A 441 59.54 -28.18 -38.89
CA ASP A 441 59.84 -29.33 -38.01
C ASP A 441 59.45 -29.12 -36.52
N PHE A 442 58.39 -28.35 -36.25
CA PHE A 442 57.87 -28.16 -34.88
C PHE A 442 57.54 -29.49 -34.18
N ARG A 443 57.02 -30.47 -34.93
CA ARG A 443 56.76 -31.80 -34.39
C ARG A 443 58.04 -32.52 -33.97
N GLY A 444 59.09 -32.51 -34.81
CA GLY A 444 60.38 -33.09 -34.47
C GLY A 444 61.01 -32.42 -33.25
N TYR A 445 60.85 -31.10 -33.12
CA TYR A 445 61.25 -30.36 -31.93
C TYR A 445 60.49 -30.84 -30.67
N ASN A 446 59.17 -30.98 -30.74
CA ASN A 446 58.36 -31.49 -29.63
C ASN A 446 58.69 -32.93 -29.26
N ASP A 447 58.90 -33.79 -30.25
CA ASP A 447 59.27 -35.19 -30.02
C ASP A 447 60.64 -35.30 -29.32
N LYS A 448 61.55 -34.36 -29.55
CA LYS A 448 62.90 -34.33 -28.97
C LYS A 448 62.96 -33.67 -27.58
N TYR A 449 62.30 -32.53 -27.39
CA TYR A 449 62.41 -31.68 -26.19
C TYR A 449 61.15 -31.68 -25.31
N GLY A 450 60.08 -32.28 -25.79
CA GLY A 450 58.80 -32.37 -25.09
C GLY A 450 57.89 -31.17 -25.34
N PRO A 451 56.56 -31.34 -25.10
CA PRO A 451 55.55 -30.31 -25.40
C PRO A 451 55.77 -28.99 -24.66
N HIS A 452 56.33 -29.02 -23.45
CA HIS A 452 56.57 -27.82 -22.65
C HIS A 452 57.62 -26.89 -23.29
N GLU A 453 58.68 -27.45 -23.87
CA GLU A 453 59.67 -26.67 -24.61
C GLU A 453 59.09 -26.19 -25.96
N GLY A 454 58.18 -26.95 -26.55
CA GLY A 454 57.36 -26.54 -27.69
C GLY A 454 56.53 -25.29 -27.42
N ASP A 455 55.83 -25.26 -26.29
CA ASP A 455 55.05 -24.10 -25.84
C ASP A 455 55.95 -22.86 -25.66
N LYS A 456 57.16 -23.03 -25.10
CA LYS A 456 58.15 -21.94 -25.00
C LYS A 456 58.63 -21.46 -26.37
N LEU A 457 58.85 -22.38 -27.31
CA LEU A 457 59.20 -22.05 -28.69
C LEU A 457 58.08 -21.22 -29.35
N LEU A 458 56.82 -21.61 -29.20
CA LEU A 458 55.67 -20.85 -29.73
C LEU A 458 55.52 -19.48 -29.07
N ALA A 459 55.60 -19.40 -27.74
CA ALA A 459 55.55 -18.14 -27.01
C ALA A 459 56.65 -17.16 -27.46
N ARG A 460 57.88 -17.68 -27.61
CA ARG A 460 59.02 -16.89 -28.10
C ARG A 460 58.85 -16.49 -29.57
N SER A 461 58.29 -17.37 -30.40
CA SER A 461 57.98 -17.08 -31.80
C SER A 461 56.98 -15.93 -31.93
N GLY A 462 55.91 -15.94 -31.12
CA GLY A 462 54.96 -14.84 -31.03
C GLY A 462 55.64 -13.52 -30.64
N GLY A 463 56.53 -13.55 -29.65
CA GLY A 463 57.31 -12.38 -29.23
C GLY A 463 58.26 -11.83 -30.30
N ILE A 464 58.91 -12.70 -31.09
CA ILE A 464 59.77 -12.32 -32.22
C ILE A 464 58.94 -11.65 -33.30
N ILE A 465 57.85 -12.28 -33.71
CA ILE A 465 56.97 -11.78 -34.79
C ILE A 465 56.34 -10.44 -34.40
N ASN A 466 55.92 -10.29 -33.14
CA ASN A 466 55.33 -9.04 -32.67
C ASN A 466 56.32 -7.86 -32.70
N LYS A 467 57.60 -8.09 -32.37
CA LYS A 467 58.65 -7.05 -32.40
C LYS A 467 59.14 -6.69 -33.80
N SER A 468 58.93 -7.58 -34.78
CA SER A 468 59.52 -7.44 -36.11
C SER A 468 58.58 -6.87 -37.18
N LEU A 469 57.36 -6.55 -36.77
CA LEU A 469 56.29 -6.01 -37.60
C LEU A 469 55.80 -4.67 -37.05
N ARG A 470 55.15 -3.86 -37.87
CA ARG A 470 54.66 -2.52 -37.48
C ARG A 470 53.45 -2.65 -36.57
N ASP A 471 53.13 -1.62 -35.80
CA ASP A 471 51.92 -1.59 -34.97
C ASP A 471 50.62 -1.71 -35.78
N THR A 472 50.64 -1.23 -37.04
CA THR A 472 49.52 -1.34 -37.98
C THR A 472 49.33 -2.75 -38.55
N ASP A 473 50.36 -3.59 -38.51
CA ASP A 473 50.26 -4.99 -38.93
C ASP A 473 49.59 -5.77 -37.81
N MET A 474 48.59 -6.58 -38.13
CA MET A 474 47.85 -7.37 -37.15
C MET A 474 48.37 -8.81 -37.16
N LYS A 475 48.62 -9.38 -35.98
CA LYS A 475 49.27 -10.68 -35.80
C LYS A 475 48.37 -11.61 -35.00
N PHE A 476 48.22 -12.84 -35.49
CA PHE A 476 47.27 -13.79 -34.94
C PHE A 476 47.88 -15.17 -34.85
N ARG A 477 47.62 -15.91 -33.77
CA ARG A 477 47.78 -17.36 -33.79
C ARG A 477 46.63 -17.96 -34.59
N TYR A 478 46.94 -18.58 -35.72
CA TYR A 478 45.96 -19.08 -36.67
C TYR A 478 45.47 -20.46 -36.25
N ILE A 479 46.32 -21.49 -36.33
CA ILE A 479 46.01 -22.87 -35.94
C ILE A 479 47.30 -23.50 -35.44
N ASP A 480 47.28 -24.22 -34.31
CA ASP A 480 48.43 -24.94 -33.76
C ASP A 480 49.73 -24.08 -33.67
N GLU A 481 50.73 -24.37 -34.50
CA GLU A 481 52.00 -23.63 -34.66
C GLU A 481 51.97 -22.51 -35.72
N GLU A 482 50.87 -22.39 -36.48
CA GLU A 482 50.74 -21.43 -37.57
C GLU A 482 50.34 -20.04 -37.05
N ILE A 483 50.99 -19.01 -37.60
CA ILE A 483 50.76 -17.61 -37.27
C ILE A 483 50.32 -16.87 -38.53
N ALA A 484 49.22 -16.13 -38.45
CA ALA A 484 48.74 -15.26 -39.52
C ALA A 484 49.14 -13.81 -39.27
N VAL A 485 49.46 -13.10 -40.34
CA VAL A 485 49.70 -11.66 -40.32
C VAL A 485 48.87 -10.99 -41.40
N VAL A 486 48.13 -9.96 -41.02
CA VAL A 486 47.39 -9.07 -41.92
C VAL A 486 48.14 -7.75 -42.00
N MET A 487 48.47 -7.33 -43.21
CA MET A 487 49.27 -6.12 -43.50
C MET A 487 48.42 -5.15 -44.34
N PRO A 488 47.61 -4.29 -43.68
CA PRO A 488 46.89 -3.21 -44.36
C PRO A 488 47.87 -2.25 -45.05
N GLU A 489 47.40 -1.62 -46.12
CA GLU A 489 48.15 -0.61 -46.87
C GLU A 489 49.54 -1.08 -47.35
N THR A 490 49.69 -2.40 -47.57
CA THR A 490 50.96 -3.03 -47.96
C THR A 490 50.78 -3.84 -49.23
N GLY A 491 51.55 -3.50 -50.27
CA GLY A 491 51.55 -4.22 -51.54
C GLY A 491 52.40 -5.49 -51.51
N ILE A 492 52.24 -6.35 -52.52
CA ILE A 492 52.86 -7.68 -52.50
C ILE A 492 54.39 -7.67 -52.46
N ASN A 493 55.02 -6.70 -53.14
CA ASN A 493 56.48 -6.56 -53.15
C ASN A 493 57.02 -6.14 -51.77
N GLU A 494 56.31 -5.25 -51.08
CA GLU A 494 56.67 -4.78 -49.74
C GLU A 494 56.46 -5.91 -48.72
N ALA A 495 55.35 -6.63 -48.84
CA ALA A 495 55.05 -7.79 -48.02
C ALA A 495 56.10 -8.90 -48.19
N MET A 496 56.60 -9.13 -49.41
CA MET A 496 57.68 -10.09 -49.67
C MET A 496 58.98 -9.72 -48.94
N LEU A 497 59.34 -8.43 -48.92
CA LEU A 497 60.51 -7.96 -48.17
C LEU A 497 60.36 -8.17 -46.67
N VAL A 498 59.16 -7.94 -46.13
CA VAL A 498 58.84 -8.17 -44.71
C VAL A 498 58.92 -9.67 -44.38
N ALA A 499 58.32 -10.53 -45.21
CA ALA A 499 58.33 -11.97 -45.05
C ALA A 499 59.76 -12.54 -45.06
N GLU A 500 60.59 -12.17 -46.05
CA GLU A 500 61.99 -12.62 -46.12
C GLU A 500 62.84 -12.10 -44.96
N ARG A 501 62.62 -10.85 -44.52
CA ARG A 501 63.29 -10.31 -43.34
C ARG A 501 62.95 -11.13 -42.10
N LEU A 502 61.66 -11.44 -41.92
CA LEU A 502 61.17 -12.18 -40.76
C LEU A 502 61.73 -13.62 -40.77
N ARG A 503 61.70 -14.30 -41.92
CA ARG A 503 62.27 -15.64 -42.10
C ARG A 503 63.76 -15.69 -41.73
N LYS A 504 64.58 -14.79 -42.30
CA LYS A 504 66.03 -14.76 -42.02
C LYS A 504 66.33 -14.49 -40.55
N MET A 505 65.67 -13.50 -39.96
CA MET A 505 65.84 -13.16 -38.56
C MET A 505 65.42 -14.32 -37.64
N PHE A 506 64.36 -15.06 -37.97
CA PHE A 506 63.96 -16.24 -37.21
C PHE A 506 65.01 -17.35 -37.31
N ALA A 507 65.54 -17.62 -38.50
CA ALA A 507 66.61 -18.59 -38.73
C ALA A 507 67.90 -18.25 -37.96
N GLU A 508 68.22 -16.95 -37.82
CA GLU A 508 69.37 -16.47 -37.05
C GLU A 508 69.14 -16.51 -35.52
N THR A 509 67.89 -16.68 -35.07
CA THR A 509 67.57 -16.71 -33.64
C THR A 509 67.97 -18.04 -33.01
N VAL A 510 68.74 -17.96 -31.92
CA VAL A 510 69.10 -19.13 -31.10
C VAL A 510 68.00 -19.43 -30.10
N PHE A 511 67.44 -20.63 -30.18
CA PHE A 511 66.55 -21.21 -29.18
C PHE A 511 67.33 -22.12 -28.24
N GLU A 512 66.97 -22.10 -26.95
CA GLU A 512 67.72 -22.72 -25.86
C GLU A 512 66.85 -23.71 -25.07
N PRO A 513 66.31 -24.78 -25.68
CA PRO A 513 65.52 -25.77 -24.93
C PRO A 513 66.36 -26.58 -23.95
N LEU A 514 65.68 -27.11 -22.94
CA LEU A 514 66.22 -28.15 -22.07
C LEU A 514 66.03 -29.52 -22.72
N ASN A 515 67.13 -30.26 -22.89
CA ASN A 515 67.07 -31.64 -23.36
C ASN A 515 66.59 -32.61 -22.26
N ASN A 516 66.41 -33.89 -22.61
CA ASN A 516 65.96 -34.93 -21.66
C ASN A 516 66.92 -35.18 -20.48
N LYS A 517 68.11 -34.58 -20.47
CA LYS A 517 69.08 -34.62 -19.36
C LYS A 517 69.09 -33.33 -18.53
N GLY A 518 68.25 -32.35 -18.87
CA GLY A 518 68.20 -31.04 -18.21
C GLY A 518 69.31 -30.08 -18.63
N GLU A 519 69.98 -30.34 -19.76
CA GLU A 519 71.04 -29.48 -20.31
C GLU A 519 70.45 -28.55 -21.38
N ILE A 520 70.95 -27.32 -21.46
CA ILE A 520 70.55 -26.35 -22.49
C ILE A 520 71.26 -26.69 -23.81
N GLU A 521 70.50 -26.79 -24.90
CA GLU A 521 71.03 -26.94 -26.27
C GLU A 521 70.75 -25.69 -27.10
N ASN A 522 71.72 -25.23 -27.90
CA ASN A 522 71.53 -24.12 -28.83
C ASN A 522 71.05 -24.65 -30.17
N ILE A 523 69.85 -24.25 -30.59
CA ILE A 523 69.19 -24.73 -31.81
C ILE A 523 68.70 -23.55 -32.63
N HIS A 524 68.77 -23.70 -33.94
CA HIS A 524 68.15 -22.81 -34.91
C HIS A 524 66.91 -23.48 -35.50
N MET A 525 65.81 -22.73 -35.56
CA MET A 525 64.56 -23.15 -36.20
C MET A 525 64.30 -22.24 -37.41
N THR A 526 63.60 -22.74 -38.42
CA THR A 526 63.28 -21.99 -39.65
C THR A 526 61.77 -21.79 -39.80
N LEU A 527 61.38 -20.88 -40.71
CA LEU A 527 59.99 -20.62 -41.04
C LEU A 527 59.69 -20.91 -42.50
N SER A 528 58.58 -21.58 -42.74
CA SER A 528 57.89 -21.58 -44.03
C SER A 528 56.83 -20.49 -44.03
N ILE A 529 56.78 -19.68 -45.09
CA ILE A 529 55.83 -18.57 -45.19
C ILE A 529 55.06 -18.65 -46.50
N GLY A 530 53.73 -18.72 -46.41
CA GLY A 530 52.82 -18.47 -47.53
C GLY A 530 52.42 -17.01 -47.54
N LEU A 531 52.51 -16.34 -48.70
CA LEU A 531 52.22 -14.92 -48.86
C LEU A 531 51.27 -14.70 -50.03
N THR A 532 50.34 -13.76 -49.90
CA THR A 532 49.45 -13.36 -50.98
C THR A 532 48.96 -11.91 -50.82
N ALA A 533 48.53 -11.29 -51.92
CA ALA A 533 47.90 -9.98 -51.93
C ALA A 533 46.43 -10.07 -52.34
N PHE A 534 45.63 -9.15 -51.81
CA PHE A 534 44.22 -9.03 -52.13
C PHE A 534 44.04 -8.63 -53.60
N ASN A 535 43.25 -9.41 -54.34
CA ASN A 535 42.89 -9.15 -55.72
C ASN A 535 41.44 -8.67 -55.80
N ILE A 536 41.14 -7.79 -56.76
CA ILE A 536 39.78 -7.34 -57.03
C ILE A 536 38.92 -8.55 -57.41
N GLY A 537 37.90 -8.84 -56.61
CA GLY A 537 37.00 -10.00 -56.77
C GLY A 537 37.20 -11.09 -55.71
N ASP A 538 38.22 -10.98 -54.85
CA ASP A 538 38.35 -11.88 -53.71
C ASP A 538 37.23 -11.72 -52.70
N ASN A 539 36.86 -12.84 -52.10
CA ASN A 539 36.14 -12.89 -50.83
C ASN A 539 37.05 -13.45 -49.74
N LEU A 540 36.61 -13.39 -48.48
CA LEU A 540 37.38 -13.88 -47.33
C LEU A 540 37.88 -15.32 -47.54
N GLY A 541 37.05 -16.21 -48.06
CA GLY A 541 37.40 -17.61 -48.29
C GLY A 541 38.43 -17.80 -49.40
N SER A 542 38.29 -17.12 -50.55
CA SER A 542 39.26 -17.22 -51.65
C SER A 542 40.62 -16.62 -51.27
N PHE A 543 40.62 -15.57 -50.44
CA PHE A 543 41.84 -14.92 -49.99
C PHE A 543 42.59 -15.78 -48.96
N VAL A 544 41.89 -16.33 -47.97
CA VAL A 544 42.48 -17.24 -46.98
C VAL A 544 43.00 -18.52 -47.65
N LYS A 545 42.21 -19.13 -48.54
CA LYS A 545 42.63 -20.36 -49.22
C LYS A 545 43.92 -20.18 -50.01
N ARG A 546 44.12 -19.03 -50.67
CA ARG A 546 45.33 -18.79 -51.45
C ARG A 546 46.59 -18.64 -50.59
N VAL A 547 46.48 -18.04 -49.40
CA VAL A 547 47.62 -17.99 -48.46
C VAL A 547 47.94 -19.36 -47.87
N GLU A 548 46.91 -20.18 -47.61
CA GLU A 548 47.07 -21.58 -47.17
C GLU A 548 47.74 -22.44 -48.25
N ASP A 549 47.29 -22.32 -49.50
CA ASP A 549 47.88 -23.03 -50.64
C ASP A 549 49.37 -22.63 -50.81
N ALA A 550 49.70 -21.34 -50.68
CA ALA A 550 51.07 -20.84 -50.74
C ALA A 550 51.95 -21.41 -49.61
N LEU A 551 51.44 -21.47 -48.38
CA LEU A 551 52.15 -22.07 -47.24
C LEU A 551 52.37 -23.58 -47.46
N GLN A 552 51.37 -24.27 -48.01
CA GLN A 552 51.49 -25.69 -48.32
C GLN A 552 52.58 -25.95 -49.36
N GLU A 553 52.70 -25.09 -50.37
CA GLU A 553 53.79 -25.17 -51.35
C GLU A 553 55.17 -24.90 -50.72
N ALA A 554 55.27 -23.94 -49.79
CA ALA A 554 56.51 -23.69 -49.05
C ALA A 554 56.98 -24.93 -48.29
N ARG A 555 56.05 -25.59 -47.57
CA ARG A 555 56.31 -26.86 -46.86
C ARG A 555 56.75 -27.98 -47.83
N LYS A 556 56.01 -28.18 -48.92
CA LYS A 556 56.31 -29.22 -49.93
C LYS A 556 57.67 -29.04 -50.61
N ALA A 557 58.13 -27.81 -50.75
CA ALA A 557 59.38 -27.51 -51.43
C ALA A 557 60.63 -27.65 -50.53
N GLY A 558 60.46 -28.10 -49.27
CA GLY A 558 61.54 -28.42 -48.34
C GLY A 558 61.73 -27.41 -47.21
N GLY A 559 60.76 -26.53 -46.96
CA GLY A 559 60.80 -25.56 -45.87
C GLY A 559 61.71 -24.35 -46.11
N ASP A 560 61.88 -23.55 -45.06
CA ASP A 560 62.74 -22.37 -44.97
C ASP A 560 62.67 -21.41 -46.18
N ARG A 561 61.45 -21.00 -46.55
CA ARG A 561 61.23 -20.11 -47.69
C ARG A 561 59.91 -19.35 -47.64
N VAL A 562 59.83 -18.31 -48.46
CA VAL A 562 58.59 -17.62 -48.77
C VAL A 562 58.07 -18.10 -50.13
N VAL A 563 56.80 -18.48 -50.19
CA VAL A 563 56.08 -18.79 -51.45
C VAL A 563 54.94 -17.80 -51.64
N LEU A 564 54.77 -17.35 -52.88
CA LEU A 564 53.75 -16.41 -53.31
C LEU A 564 52.89 -17.03 -54.40
N LEU A 565 51.56 -16.92 -54.24
CA LEU A 565 50.54 -17.32 -55.22
C LEU A 565 49.58 -16.18 -55.58
#